data_AF-A0AAD7K4M5-F1
#
_entry.id   AF-A0AAD7K4M5-F1
#
_cell.length_a   1.000
_cell.length_b   1.000
_cell.length_c   1.000
_cell.angle_alpha   90.00
_cell.angle_beta   90.00
_cell.angle_gamma   90.00
#
_symmetry.space_group_name_H-M   'P 1'
#
loop_
_entity.id
_entity.type
_entity.pdbx_description
1 polymer ?
#
loop_
_entity_poly.entity_id
_entity_poly.type
_entity_poly.pdbx_seq_one_letter_code
_entity_poly.pdbx_strand_id
1 'polypeptide(L)'
;MMSILRPTTSRGLPETKSGHPAESPGDQLPQHVEDVRHNFKGTVEAIAVVTTLFAGIQAQLLSGTPSEPSPTASQAVIRALQLVSYGGLAVNVGAALSAMLFLDIVGEAPERFRRWSKNPPSSPSRSAPRRTASELADDKFLAGLELLIVYGSPRSIQFAWYHCVASTLFGTLSILIQIFFWHG
;
A
#
# COMPACT_ATOMS: atom_id res chain seq x y z
N MET A 1 5.63 64.59 -50.80
CA MET A 1 4.63 63.71 -50.17
C MET A 1 4.31 62.59 -51.16
N MET A 2 5.21 61.62 -51.34
CA MET A 2 5.27 60.31 -50.66
C MET A 2 4.10 59.35 -50.95
N SER A 3 4.22 58.70 -52.12
CA SER A 3 3.98 57.28 -52.44
C SER A 3 3.02 56.44 -51.60
N ILE A 4 1.92 56.04 -52.25
CA ILE A 4 1.08 54.88 -51.94
C ILE A 4 1.57 53.69 -52.78
N LEU A 5 1.38 52.48 -52.25
CA LEU A 5 1.52 51.12 -52.82
C LEU A 5 2.76 50.34 -52.38
N ARG A 6 2.53 49.38 -51.46
CA ARG A 6 3.30 48.14 -51.34
C ARG A 6 2.36 46.94 -51.24
N PRO A 7 2.85 45.75 -51.64
CA PRO A 7 2.05 44.68 -52.23
C PRO A 7 1.63 43.61 -51.24
N THR A 8 0.49 42.98 -51.55
CA THR A 8 -0.02 41.72 -50.97
C THR A 8 0.99 40.60 -51.22
N THR A 9 1.65 40.14 -50.14
CA THR A 9 2.42 38.89 -50.16
C THR A 9 1.78 37.90 -49.21
N SER A 10 1.29 36.82 -49.82
CA SER A 10 0.84 35.57 -49.19
C SER A 10 1.88 35.06 -48.18
N ARG A 11 1.46 34.89 -46.92
CA ARG A 11 2.10 33.96 -45.98
C ARG A 11 1.04 32.97 -45.55
N GLY A 12 1.17 31.75 -46.05
CA GLY A 12 0.44 30.60 -45.56
C GLY A 12 0.61 30.50 -44.04
N LEU A 13 -0.52 30.29 -43.36
CA LEU A 13 -0.49 29.85 -41.97
C LEU A 13 0.31 28.54 -41.93
N PRO A 14 1.29 28.40 -41.02
CA PRO A 14 1.75 27.07 -40.66
C PRO A 14 0.58 26.34 -39.99
N GLU A 15 0.12 25.26 -40.62
CA GLU A 15 -0.67 24.23 -39.96
C GLU A 15 0.10 23.78 -38.72
N THR A 16 -0.31 24.27 -37.56
CA THR A 16 0.13 23.74 -36.27
C THR A 16 -0.44 22.33 -36.14
N LYS A 17 0.39 21.39 -36.60
CA LYS A 17 0.56 20.01 -36.18
C LYS A 17 -0.33 19.67 -34.96
N SER A 18 -1.36 18.86 -35.23
CA SER A 18 -1.96 17.87 -34.32
C SER A 18 -1.77 18.21 -32.84
N GLY A 19 -2.75 18.93 -32.30
CA GLY A 19 -2.91 19.06 -30.86
C GLY A 19 -3.10 17.67 -30.25
N HIS A 20 -2.06 17.15 -29.61
CA HIS A 20 -2.31 16.41 -28.39
C HIS A 20 -3.08 17.35 -27.46
N PRO A 21 -4.26 16.98 -26.95
CA PRO A 21 -4.88 17.76 -25.91
C PRO A 21 -3.86 17.83 -24.77
N ALA A 22 -3.41 19.05 -24.46
CA ALA A 22 -2.62 19.30 -23.27
C ALA A 22 -3.42 18.72 -22.10
N GLU A 23 -2.92 17.62 -21.55
CA GLU A 23 -3.48 16.97 -20.39
C GLU A 23 -3.60 18.04 -19.31
N SER A 24 -4.83 18.29 -18.85
CA SER A 24 -5.08 19.34 -17.88
C SER A 24 -4.21 19.06 -16.65
N PRO A 25 -3.50 20.05 -16.08
CA PRO A 25 -2.60 19.86 -14.93
C PRO A 25 -3.29 19.34 -13.65
N GLY A 26 -4.59 18.99 -13.70
CA GLY A 26 -5.34 18.30 -12.66
C GLY A 26 -5.60 16.80 -12.89
N ASP A 27 -5.09 16.19 -13.97
CA ASP A 27 -5.27 14.75 -14.24
C ASP A 27 -4.12 13.87 -13.72
N GLN A 28 -2.94 14.45 -13.41
CA GLN A 28 -1.76 13.70 -12.93
C GLN A 28 -1.48 13.92 -11.44
N LEU A 29 -1.17 12.83 -10.73
CA LEU A 29 -0.71 12.88 -9.34
C LEU A 29 0.60 13.68 -9.27
N PRO A 30 0.80 14.56 -8.27
CA PRO A 30 2.08 15.22 -8.09
C PRO A 30 3.21 14.18 -7.95
N GLN A 31 4.35 14.44 -8.57
CA GLN A 31 5.44 13.46 -8.68
C GLN A 31 5.89 12.89 -7.31
N HIS A 32 5.93 13.72 -6.27
CA HIS A 32 6.26 13.28 -4.92
C HIS A 32 5.20 12.35 -4.29
N VAL A 33 3.92 12.49 -4.66
CA VAL A 33 2.85 11.58 -4.24
C VAL A 33 2.96 10.26 -5.00
N GLU A 34 3.31 10.31 -6.29
CA GLU A 34 3.49 9.12 -7.13
C GLU A 34 4.70 8.28 -6.69
N ASP A 35 5.81 8.92 -6.34
CA ASP A 35 6.99 8.24 -5.78
C ASP A 35 6.65 7.52 -4.47
N VAL A 36 5.91 8.18 -3.59
CA VAL A 36 5.43 7.57 -2.35
C VAL A 36 4.50 6.39 -2.67
N ARG A 37 3.49 6.59 -3.52
CA ARG A 37 2.56 5.53 -3.95
C ARG A 37 3.32 4.31 -4.49
N HIS A 38 4.32 4.51 -5.34
CA HIS A 38 5.12 3.43 -5.93
C HIS A 38 5.90 2.65 -4.86
N ASN A 39 6.58 3.35 -3.93
CA ASN A 39 7.31 2.73 -2.83
C ASN A 39 6.40 1.91 -1.90
N PHE A 40 5.20 2.44 -1.61
CA PHE A 40 4.19 1.76 -0.82
C PHE A 40 3.68 0.51 -1.52
N LYS A 41 3.40 0.60 -2.82
CA LYS A 41 2.96 -0.53 -3.63
C LYS A 41 3.97 -1.68 -3.58
N GLY A 42 5.24 -1.40 -3.85
CA GLY A 42 6.30 -2.43 -3.81
C GLY A 42 6.46 -3.08 -2.43
N THR A 43 6.37 -2.27 -1.37
CA THR A 43 6.49 -2.77 0.01
C THR A 43 5.32 -3.69 0.37
N VAL A 44 4.09 -3.31 0.01
CA VAL A 44 2.90 -4.07 0.35
C VAL A 44 2.77 -5.33 -0.51
N GLU A 45 3.18 -5.29 -1.78
CA GLU A 45 3.31 -6.49 -2.62
C GLU A 45 4.29 -7.49 -1.98
N ALA A 46 5.46 -7.02 -1.52
CA ALA A 46 6.42 -7.87 -0.83
C ALA A 46 5.83 -8.48 0.45
N ILE A 47 5.10 -7.70 1.26
CA ILE A 47 4.43 -8.22 2.46
C ILE A 47 3.37 -9.27 2.09
N ALA A 48 2.55 -9.02 1.05
CA ALA A 48 1.55 -9.97 0.59
C ALA A 48 2.20 -11.32 0.19
N VAL A 49 3.31 -11.28 -0.54
CA VAL A 49 4.07 -12.47 -0.95
C VAL A 49 4.64 -13.20 0.27
N VAL A 50 5.30 -12.49 1.18
CA VAL A 50 5.91 -13.09 2.39
C VAL A 50 4.86 -13.71 3.30
N THR A 51 3.75 -13.01 3.55
CA THR A 51 2.65 -13.52 4.40
C THR A 51 1.96 -14.73 3.77
N THR A 52 1.79 -14.75 2.45
CA THR A 52 1.28 -15.92 1.72
C THR A 52 2.23 -17.11 1.85
N LEU A 53 3.54 -16.89 1.72
CA LEU A 53 4.54 -17.95 1.91
C LEU A 53 4.50 -18.51 3.34
N PHE A 54 4.42 -17.63 4.34
CA PHE A 54 4.30 -18.00 5.74
C PHE A 54 3.03 -18.78 6.05
N ALA A 55 1.89 -18.40 5.46
CA ALA A 55 0.67 -19.19 5.52
C ALA A 55 0.89 -20.60 4.94
N GLY A 56 1.57 -20.70 3.80
CA GLY A 56 1.93 -21.99 3.19
C GLY A 56 2.82 -22.87 4.10
N ILE A 57 3.84 -22.29 4.72
CA ILE A 57 4.71 -22.99 5.68
C ILE A 57 3.89 -23.50 6.87
N GLN A 58 3.01 -22.66 7.42
CA GLN A 58 2.17 -23.07 8.55
C GLN A 58 1.17 -24.17 8.19
N ALA A 59 0.60 -24.15 6.98
CA ALA A 59 -0.26 -25.23 6.50
C ALA A 59 0.51 -26.57 6.40
N GLN A 60 1.77 -26.53 5.95
CA GLN A 60 2.63 -27.72 5.90
C GLN A 60 2.99 -28.23 7.29
N LEU A 61 3.39 -27.34 8.22
CA LEU A 61 3.67 -27.70 9.62
C LEU A 61 2.44 -28.34 10.27
N LEU A 62 1.26 -27.77 10.05
CA LEU A 62 0.01 -28.31 10.57
C LEU A 62 -0.28 -29.71 10.02
N SER A 63 -0.05 -29.95 8.72
CA SER A 63 -0.24 -31.26 8.09
C SER A 63 0.71 -32.35 8.63
N GLY A 64 1.88 -31.95 9.14
CA GLY A 64 2.86 -32.85 9.74
C GLY A 64 2.59 -33.18 11.21
N THR A 65 1.60 -32.55 11.85
CA THR A 65 1.32 -32.76 13.27
C THR A 65 0.61 -34.10 13.49
N PRO A 66 1.16 -35.05 14.27
CA PRO A 66 0.52 -36.34 14.50
C PRO A 66 -0.80 -36.18 15.26
N SER A 67 -1.84 -36.91 14.83
CA SER A 67 -3.17 -36.88 15.45
C SER A 67 -3.21 -37.57 16.81
N GLU A 68 -2.26 -38.46 17.08
CA GLU A 68 -2.10 -39.15 18.36
C GLU A 68 -0.87 -38.61 19.09
N PRO A 69 -0.96 -38.41 20.42
CA PRO A 69 0.20 -38.01 21.20
C PRO A 69 1.27 -39.11 21.17
N SER A 70 2.43 -38.77 20.62
CA SER A 70 3.63 -39.59 20.74
C SER A 70 3.93 -39.85 22.23
N PRO A 71 4.46 -41.03 22.61
CA PRO A 71 4.92 -41.28 23.97
C PRO A 71 5.99 -40.29 24.46
N THR A 72 6.62 -39.52 23.55
CA THR A 72 7.64 -38.50 23.87
C THR A 72 7.11 -37.09 24.06
N ALA A 73 5.86 -36.77 23.65
CA ALA A 73 5.34 -35.42 23.68
C ALA A 73 4.01 -35.33 24.45
N SER A 74 3.90 -34.38 25.37
CA SER A 74 2.66 -34.22 26.14
C SER A 74 1.52 -33.77 25.21
N GLN A 75 0.33 -34.32 25.41
CA GLN A 75 -0.87 -33.98 24.64
C GLN A 75 -1.20 -32.47 24.71
N ALA A 76 -0.81 -31.80 25.80
CA ALA A 76 -0.94 -30.36 25.97
C ALA A 76 -0.04 -29.56 25.00
N VAL A 77 1.19 -30.02 24.77
CA VAL A 77 2.15 -29.37 23.84
C VAL A 77 1.66 -29.49 22.39
N ILE A 78 1.15 -30.67 21.99
CA ILE A 78 0.61 -30.88 20.64
C ILE A 78 -0.61 -29.98 20.39
N ARG A 79 -1.53 -29.87 21.36
CA ARG A 79 -2.69 -28.97 21.25
C ARG A 79 -2.29 -27.49 21.20
N ALA A 80 -1.27 -27.10 21.98
CA ALA A 80 -0.74 -25.74 21.93
C ALA A 80 -0.12 -25.41 20.57
N LEU A 81 0.68 -26.32 20.02
CA LEU A 81 1.25 -26.19 18.67
C LEU A 81 0.15 -26.05 17.61
N GLN A 82 -0.88 -26.90 17.64
CA GLN A 82 -2.01 -26.81 16.72
C GLN A 82 -2.72 -25.44 16.82
N LEU A 83 -3.00 -24.97 18.04
CA LEU A 83 -3.60 -23.64 18.26
C LEU A 83 -2.75 -22.51 17.70
N VAL A 84 -1.43 -22.57 17.93
CA VAL A 84 -0.47 -21.58 17.44
C VAL A 84 -0.36 -21.62 15.90
N SER A 85 -0.40 -22.80 15.29
CA SER A 85 -0.40 -22.98 13.83
C SER A 85 -1.71 -22.51 13.19
N TYR A 86 -2.88 -22.84 13.75
CA TYR A 86 -4.15 -22.33 13.23
C TYR A 86 -4.26 -20.81 13.39
N GLY A 87 -3.86 -20.29 14.55
CA GLY A 87 -3.86 -18.85 14.83
C GLY A 87 -2.91 -18.11 13.90
N GLY A 88 -1.68 -18.58 13.75
CA GLY A 88 -0.71 -17.98 12.84
C GLY A 88 -1.13 -18.06 11.38
N LEU A 89 -1.78 -19.14 10.95
CA LEU A 89 -2.29 -19.32 9.60
C LEU A 89 -3.39 -18.29 9.30
N ALA A 90 -4.37 -18.18 10.20
CA ALA A 90 -5.46 -17.20 10.07
C ALA A 90 -4.93 -15.77 10.05
N VAL A 91 -3.94 -15.46 10.90
CA VAL A 91 -3.32 -14.13 10.96
C VAL A 91 -2.53 -13.82 9.68
N ASN A 92 -1.76 -14.77 9.14
CA ASN A 92 -1.01 -14.56 7.90
C ASN A 92 -1.93 -14.40 6.68
N VAL A 93 -3.01 -15.20 6.58
CA VAL A 93 -4.03 -15.02 5.55
C VAL A 93 -4.72 -13.66 5.69
N GLY A 94 -5.06 -13.25 6.92
CA GLY A 94 -5.61 -11.92 7.20
C GLY A 94 -4.66 -10.79 6.82
N ALA A 95 -3.35 -10.96 7.04
CA ALA A 95 -2.32 -10.00 6.62
C ALA A 95 -2.25 -9.87 5.10
N ALA A 96 -2.29 -11.00 4.38
CA ALA A 96 -2.30 -11.03 2.92
C ALA A 96 -3.55 -10.34 2.34
N LEU A 97 -4.73 -10.64 2.87
CA LEU A 97 -5.98 -9.96 2.47
C LEU A 97 -5.93 -8.45 2.77
N SER A 98 -5.37 -8.06 3.91
CA SER A 98 -5.21 -6.65 4.27
C SER A 98 -4.21 -5.93 3.34
N ALA A 99 -3.15 -6.62 2.94
CA ALA A 99 -2.20 -6.13 1.96
C ALA A 99 -2.87 -5.94 0.58
N MET A 100 -3.69 -6.88 0.14
CA MET A 100 -4.48 -6.73 -1.09
C MET A 100 -5.43 -5.54 -1.04
N LEU A 101 -6.19 -5.38 0.05
CA LEU A 101 -7.07 -4.22 0.24
C LEU A 101 -6.29 -2.90 0.22
N PHE A 102 -5.09 -2.87 0.81
CA PHE A 102 -4.23 -1.71 0.76
C PHE A 102 -3.75 -1.42 -0.66
N LEU A 103 -3.36 -2.44 -1.42
CA LEU A 103 -2.95 -2.30 -2.82
C LEU A 103 -4.09 -1.80 -3.70
N ASP A 104 -5.33 -2.22 -3.45
CA ASP A 104 -6.50 -1.71 -4.17
C ASP A 104 -6.69 -0.21 -3.89
N ILE A 105 -6.61 0.20 -2.62
CA ILE A 105 -6.76 1.61 -2.23
C ILE A 105 -5.64 2.48 -2.83
N VAL A 106 -4.39 2.01 -2.77
CA VAL A 106 -3.22 2.71 -3.35
C VAL A 106 -3.26 2.69 -4.89
N GLY A 107 -3.77 1.60 -5.47
CA GLY A 107 -4.00 1.44 -6.90
C GLY A 107 -4.98 2.47 -7.44
N GLU A 108 -6.08 2.69 -6.72
CA GLU A 108 -7.12 3.68 -7.03
C GLU A 108 -6.75 5.13 -6.68
N ALA A 109 -5.61 5.38 -6.01
CA ALA A 109 -5.20 6.72 -5.58
C ALA A 109 -5.19 7.76 -6.72
N PRO A 110 -4.70 7.47 -7.95
CA PRO A 110 -4.73 8.44 -9.05
C PRO A 110 -6.14 8.81 -9.49
N GLU A 111 -7.05 7.83 -9.54
CA GLU A 111 -8.44 8.04 -9.92
C GLU A 111 -9.19 8.85 -8.84
N ARG A 112 -8.89 8.58 -7.55
CA ARG A 112 -9.42 9.32 -6.41
C ARG A 112 -8.93 10.77 -6.40
N PHE A 113 -7.66 10.99 -6.70
CA PHE A 113 -7.10 12.33 -6.85
C PHE A 113 -7.75 13.08 -8.02
N ARG A 114 -7.93 12.44 -9.17
CA ARG A 114 -8.60 13.04 -10.33
C ARG A 114 -10.02 13.49 -10.00
N ARG A 115 -10.76 12.69 -9.23
CA ARG A 115 -12.11 13.05 -8.74
C ARG A 115 -12.06 14.21 -7.75
N TRP A 116 -11.09 14.21 -6.84
CA TRP A 116 -10.87 15.28 -5.87
C TRP A 116 -10.47 16.60 -6.55
N SER A 117 -9.58 16.56 -7.55
CA SER A 117 -9.16 17.75 -8.31
C SER A 117 -10.30 18.37 -9.12
N LYS A 118 -11.28 17.57 -9.55
CA LYS A 118 -12.46 18.05 -10.29
C LYS A 118 -13.52 18.68 -9.37
N ASN A 119 -13.61 18.22 -8.13
CA ASN A 119 -14.55 18.72 -7.13
C ASN A 119 -13.83 18.93 -5.78
N PRO A 120 -12.99 19.97 -5.66
CA PRO A 120 -12.27 20.23 -4.43
C PRO A 120 -13.29 20.53 -3.31
N PRO A 121 -13.16 19.91 -2.12
CA PRO A 121 -14.05 20.20 -1.00
C PRO A 121 -13.93 21.68 -0.63
N SER A 122 -15.07 22.33 -0.38
CA SER A 122 -15.20 23.78 -0.09
C SER A 122 -14.50 24.24 1.19
N SER A 123 -13.87 23.30 1.91
CA SER A 123 -13.09 23.54 3.12
C SER A 123 -11.86 22.64 3.07
N PRO A 124 -10.63 23.18 3.15
CA PRO A 124 -9.45 22.34 3.29
C PRO A 124 -9.65 21.50 4.55
N SER A 125 -9.62 20.18 4.39
CA SER A 125 -9.78 19.24 5.49
C SER A 125 -8.85 19.68 6.63
N ARG A 126 -9.45 20.03 7.78
CA ARG A 126 -8.85 20.68 8.96
C ARG A 126 -7.81 19.81 9.70
N SER A 127 -7.23 18.83 9.00
CA SER A 127 -6.30 17.84 9.51
C SER A 127 -5.02 17.87 8.69
N ALA A 128 -4.33 19.01 8.67
CA ALA A 128 -2.89 18.99 8.49
C ALA A 128 -2.29 18.24 9.70
N PRO A 129 -1.30 17.35 9.52
CA PRO A 129 -0.74 16.58 10.62
C PRO A 129 -0.20 17.51 11.71
N ARG A 130 -0.78 17.43 12.91
CA ARG A 130 -0.30 18.13 14.11
C ARG A 130 0.91 17.40 14.72
N ARG A 131 1.80 16.87 13.89
CA ARG A 131 3.06 16.25 14.34
C ARG A 131 4.20 17.19 14.00
N THR A 132 5.06 17.41 14.98
CA THR A 132 6.23 18.28 14.84
C THR A 132 7.22 17.68 13.85
N ALA A 133 7.95 18.52 13.12
CA ALA A 133 8.92 18.09 12.11
C ALA A 133 9.99 17.12 12.65
N SER A 134 10.20 17.03 13.98
CA SER A 134 11.12 16.09 14.60
C SER A 134 10.54 14.68 14.80
N GLU A 135 9.24 14.50 14.99
CA GLU A 135 8.60 13.15 14.98
C GLU A 135 8.47 12.62 13.55
N LEU A 136 8.33 13.51 12.57
CA LEU A 136 8.16 13.15 11.16
C LEU A 136 9.48 12.72 10.48
N ALA A 137 10.62 12.99 11.10
CA ALA A 137 11.95 12.69 10.57
C ALA A 137 12.33 11.21 10.68
N ASP A 138 11.85 10.51 11.72
CA ASP A 138 12.02 9.05 11.87
C ASP A 138 10.95 8.26 11.10
N ASP A 139 9.72 8.77 11.03
CA ASP A 139 8.60 8.10 10.35
C ASP A 139 8.34 8.62 8.93
N LYS A 140 9.37 8.56 8.06
CA LYS A 140 9.22 8.85 6.62
C LYS A 140 8.06 8.09 5.97
N PHE A 141 7.74 6.92 6.53
CA PHE A 141 6.65 6.07 6.08
C PHE A 141 5.28 6.63 6.48
N LEU A 142 5.07 7.04 7.75
CA LEU A 142 3.78 7.63 8.16
C LEU A 142 3.55 8.98 7.49
N ALA A 143 4.61 9.75 7.24
CA ALA A 143 4.55 10.97 6.45
C ALA A 143 4.01 10.71 5.04
N GLY A 144 4.43 9.61 4.40
CA GLY A 144 3.92 9.18 3.10
C GLY A 144 2.45 8.77 3.14
N LEU A 145 2.02 8.04 4.17
CA LEU A 145 0.60 7.67 4.37
C LEU A 145 -0.30 8.90 4.56
N GLU A 146 0.13 9.86 5.37
CA GLU A 146 -0.56 11.14 5.57
C GLU A 146 -0.65 11.92 4.26
N LEU A 147 0.42 11.92 3.46
CA LEU A 147 0.43 12.52 2.14
C LEU A 147 -0.64 11.88 1.24
N LEU A 148 -0.72 10.55 1.16
CA LEU A 148 -1.80 9.87 0.42
C LEU A 148 -3.19 10.27 0.92
N ILE A 149 -3.40 10.42 2.23
CA ILE A 149 -4.69 10.83 2.81
C ILE A 149 -5.06 12.26 2.42
N VAL A 150 -4.11 13.20 2.50
CA VAL A 150 -4.30 14.60 2.09
C VAL A 150 -4.73 14.69 0.63
N TYR A 151 -4.23 13.79 -0.22
CA TYR A 151 -4.55 13.72 -1.64
C TYR A 151 -5.77 12.85 -1.99
N GLY A 152 -6.63 12.53 -1.00
CA GLY A 152 -7.94 11.91 -1.21
C GLY A 152 -8.03 10.41 -0.89
N SER A 153 -6.96 9.81 -0.33
CA SER A 153 -7.00 8.44 0.17
C SER A 153 -7.81 8.33 1.48
N PRO A 154 -8.59 7.27 1.69
CA PRO A 154 -9.41 7.11 2.89
C PRO A 154 -8.52 6.82 4.10
N ARG A 155 -8.90 7.31 5.29
CA ARG A 155 -8.17 7.05 6.55
C ARG A 155 -8.06 5.56 6.92
N SER A 156 -8.91 4.71 6.34
CA SER A 156 -8.81 3.25 6.49
C SER A 156 -7.47 2.69 6.00
N ILE A 157 -6.73 3.41 5.14
CA ILE A 157 -5.40 3.02 4.67
C ILE A 157 -4.40 2.87 5.83
N GLN A 158 -4.48 3.72 6.86
CA GLN A 158 -3.63 3.60 8.05
C GLN A 158 -3.97 2.34 8.84
N PHE A 159 -5.26 2.06 9.04
CA PHE A 159 -5.70 0.86 9.74
C PHE A 159 -5.26 -0.40 9.00
N ALA A 160 -5.45 -0.45 7.68
CA ALA A 160 -5.02 -1.56 6.84
C ALA A 160 -3.51 -1.79 6.94
N TRP A 161 -2.71 -0.72 6.94
CA TRP A 161 -1.27 -0.80 7.15
C TRP A 161 -0.89 -1.37 8.53
N TYR A 162 -1.43 -0.78 9.61
CA TYR A 162 -1.13 -1.25 10.97
C TYR A 162 -1.54 -2.71 11.17
N HIS A 163 -2.71 -3.09 10.67
CA HIS A 163 -3.17 -4.47 10.71
C HIS A 163 -2.20 -5.38 9.93
N CYS A 164 -1.82 -5.01 8.71
CA CYS A 164 -0.90 -5.77 7.88
C CYS A 164 0.46 -6.00 8.58
N VAL A 165 1.07 -4.95 9.13
CA VAL A 165 2.36 -5.05 9.84
C VAL A 165 2.24 -5.86 11.12
N ALA A 166 1.24 -5.57 11.95
CA ALA A 166 1.04 -6.28 13.22
C ALA A 166 0.79 -7.78 12.99
N SER A 167 -0.06 -8.12 12.02
CA SER A 167 -0.33 -9.50 11.65
C SER A 167 0.92 -10.21 11.11
N THR A 168 1.73 -9.53 10.28
CA THR A 168 2.99 -10.10 9.77
C THR A 168 3.98 -10.40 10.90
N LEU A 169 4.15 -9.48 11.85
CA LEU A 169 5.03 -9.68 13.01
C LEU A 169 4.55 -10.85 13.89
N PHE A 170 3.26 -10.90 14.18
CA PHE A 170 2.66 -11.98 14.98
C PHE A 170 2.78 -13.33 14.27
N GLY A 171 2.51 -13.37 12.96
CA GLY A 171 2.64 -14.58 12.13
C GLY A 171 4.08 -15.10 12.08
N THR A 172 5.05 -14.18 11.97
CA THR A 172 6.49 -14.51 12.00
C THR A 172 6.89 -15.08 13.36
N LEU A 173 6.46 -14.44 14.45
CA LEU A 173 6.73 -14.91 15.81
C LEU A 173 6.15 -16.32 16.06
N SER A 174 4.94 -16.58 15.57
CA SER A 174 4.30 -17.90 15.64
C SER A 174 5.14 -18.98 14.94
N ILE A 175 5.68 -18.70 13.76
CA ILE A 175 6.54 -19.65 13.03
C ILE A 175 7.83 -19.91 13.81
N LEU A 176 8.48 -18.87 14.34
CA LEU A 176 9.70 -19.02 15.12
C LEU A 176 9.48 -19.89 16.37
N ILE A 177 8.36 -19.70 17.06
CA ILE A 177 7.98 -20.54 18.20
C ILE A 177 7.80 -22.00 17.74
N GLN A 178 7.09 -22.24 16.64
CA GLN A 178 6.90 -23.61 16.11
C GLN A 178 8.23 -24.27 15.74
N ILE A 179 9.14 -23.57 15.07
CA ILE A 179 10.48 -24.09 14.71
C ILE A 179 11.28 -24.42 15.97
N PHE A 180 11.27 -23.53 16.96
CA PHE A 180 12.00 -23.74 18.22
C PHE A 180 11.50 -24.98 18.96
N PHE A 181 10.18 -25.17 19.06
CA PHE A 181 9.60 -26.34 19.72
C PHE A 181 9.72 -27.64 18.90
N TRP A 182 9.93 -27.55 17.58
CA TRP A 182 10.13 -28.73 16.74
C TRP A 182 11.58 -29.22 16.77
N HIS A 183 12.55 -28.31 16.93
CA HIS A 183 13.98 -28.62 16.90
C HIS A 183 14.67 -28.65 18.28
N GLY A 184 14.07 -28.08 19.32
CA GLY A 184 14.57 -28.10 20.71
C GLY A 184 14.00 -29.25 21.52
#